data_AF-A0A2N6KM18-F1
#
_entry.id   AF-A0A2N6KM18-F1
#
_cell.length_a   1.000
_cell.length_b   1.000
_cell.length_c   1.000
_cell.angle_alpha   90.00
_cell.angle_beta   90.00
_cell.angle_gamma   90.00
#
_symmetry.space_group_name_H-M   'P 1'
#
loop_
_entity.id
_entity.type
_entity.pdbx_description
1 polymer ?
#
loop_
_entity_poly.entity_id
_entity_poly.type
_entity_poly.pdbx_seq_one_letter_code
_entity_poly.pdbx_strand_id
1 'polypeptide(L)'
;MLKTTYYVTTPSVERLLKLWVRRYIPDLSNLSLSQEVLIASLVETALPEGRMQTAARLKNNLLDINSQMAWLQTKSLHNYIPNLLDFNEAKKITESALTVYKTLLEIYQEQALYTANLTTKISRNYLHIEDIFFAEFGTLAIKELAYKLEPTLIAFQEQHMACKDWCTLGFMTTQLKFTNKLILNQITPLEKILLSPYINFIEEQVAIPWQRVCAASAKYNIDSPVFTLVEQMLPAAEEIANTVYYKLVELFPNHCSRSGLLSTPTVAHSSIRDLNMFQAYLWLCVLEESLIPIEQELVDLVMEKLEVKWKILQQWNQILIDEIISRVKPEHKKVLLPYTQGMIQAFDR
;
A
#
# COMPACT_ATOMS: atom_id res chain seq x y z
N MET A 1 11.51 -1.56 7.54
CA MET A 1 11.93 -0.33 6.79
C MET A 1 12.04 -0.67 5.31
N LEU A 2 11.86 0.32 4.41
CA LEU A 2 12.10 0.14 2.99
C LEU A 2 13.59 -0.14 2.77
N LYS A 3 13.87 -1.16 1.97
CA LYS A 3 15.22 -1.61 1.62
C LYS A 3 15.31 -1.64 0.10
N THR A 4 16.43 -1.18 -0.43
CA THR A 4 16.75 -1.31 -1.86
C THR A 4 16.57 -2.76 -2.26
N THR A 5 15.67 -3.01 -3.20
CA THR A 5 15.29 -4.36 -3.59
C THR A 5 15.52 -4.59 -5.06
N TYR A 6 16.49 -5.44 -5.38
CA TYR A 6 16.79 -5.83 -6.75
C TYR A 6 15.98 -7.07 -7.14
N TYR A 7 15.36 -7.02 -8.32
CA TYR A 7 14.69 -8.18 -8.88
C TYR A 7 15.69 -9.08 -9.61
N VAL A 8 15.70 -10.35 -9.24
CA VAL A 8 16.28 -11.42 -10.07
C VAL A 8 15.16 -11.96 -10.95
N THR A 9 15.39 -12.05 -12.26
CA THR A 9 14.40 -12.60 -13.19
C THR A 9 14.32 -14.12 -13.04
N THR A 10 13.35 -14.59 -12.25
CA THR A 10 13.02 -16.02 -12.12
C THR A 10 11.51 -16.23 -12.32
N PRO A 11 11.07 -17.44 -12.69
CA PRO A 11 9.63 -17.72 -12.86
C PRO A 11 8.81 -17.42 -11.60
N SER A 12 9.35 -17.71 -10.42
CA SER A 12 8.72 -17.45 -9.12
C SER A 12 8.50 -15.95 -8.88
N VAL A 13 9.53 -15.14 -9.13
CA VAL A 13 9.45 -13.67 -9.00
C VAL A 13 8.42 -13.11 -9.97
N GLU A 14 8.44 -13.55 -11.24
CA GLU A 14 7.48 -13.08 -12.25
C GLU A 14 6.04 -13.40 -11.88
N ARG A 15 5.77 -14.58 -11.32
CA ARG A 15 4.43 -14.96 -10.89
C ARG A 15 3.95 -14.12 -9.70
N LEU A 16 4.77 -13.95 -8.65
CA LEU A 16 4.36 -13.10 -7.53
C LEU A 16 4.20 -11.63 -7.94
N LEU A 17 5.03 -11.13 -8.84
CA LEU A 17 4.85 -9.78 -9.38
C LEU A 17 3.51 -9.62 -10.11
N LYS A 18 3.10 -10.61 -10.92
CA LYS A 18 1.78 -10.58 -11.57
C LYS A 18 0.63 -10.56 -10.57
N LEU A 19 0.77 -11.27 -9.45
CA LEU A 19 -0.22 -11.25 -8.38
C LEU A 19 -0.22 -9.92 -7.63
N TRP A 20 0.95 -9.36 -7.37
CA TRP A 20 1.09 -8.06 -6.73
C TRP A 20 0.49 -6.92 -7.57
N VAL A 21 0.69 -6.93 -8.89
CA VAL A 21 0.05 -5.99 -9.83
C VAL A 21 -1.46 -5.90 -9.66
N ARG A 22 -2.12 -7.05 -9.42
CA ARG A 22 -3.59 -7.09 -9.29
C ARG A 22 -4.13 -6.23 -8.15
N ARG A 23 -3.30 -5.91 -7.14
CA ARG A 23 -3.68 -5.02 -6.03
C ARG A 23 -3.97 -3.59 -6.46
N TYR A 24 -3.43 -3.17 -7.61
CA TYR A 24 -3.56 -1.80 -8.12
C TYR A 24 -4.56 -1.69 -9.27
N ILE A 25 -5.24 -2.77 -9.64
CA ILE A 25 -6.32 -2.73 -10.62
C ILE A 25 -7.58 -2.20 -9.91
N PRO A 26 -8.14 -1.06 -10.32
CA PRO A 26 -9.29 -0.47 -9.65
C PRO A 26 -10.55 -1.33 -9.84
N ASP A 27 -11.36 -1.44 -8.78
CA ASP A 27 -12.69 -2.02 -8.87
C ASP A 27 -13.67 -1.00 -9.49
N LEU A 28 -14.26 -1.38 -10.62
CA LEU A 28 -15.15 -0.55 -11.41
C LEU A 28 -16.63 -0.95 -11.27
N SER A 29 -16.93 -1.94 -10.44
CA SER A 29 -18.28 -2.46 -10.21
C SER A 29 -19.28 -1.38 -9.77
N ASN A 30 -18.80 -0.31 -9.15
CA ASN A 30 -19.62 0.79 -8.61
C ASN A 30 -19.92 1.92 -9.62
N LEU A 31 -19.46 1.84 -10.87
CA LEU A 31 -19.67 2.89 -11.86
C LEU A 31 -21.02 2.72 -12.57
N SER A 32 -21.90 3.72 -12.45
CA SER A 32 -23.26 3.68 -12.99
C SER A 32 -23.38 4.04 -14.48
N LEU A 33 -22.26 4.10 -15.22
CA LEU A 33 -22.24 4.45 -16.65
C LEU A 33 -22.34 3.19 -17.52
N SER A 34 -22.89 3.33 -18.72
CA SER A 34 -22.74 2.28 -19.73
C SER A 34 -21.25 2.05 -20.02
N GLN A 35 -20.83 0.79 -20.10
CA GLN A 35 -19.42 0.42 -20.23
C GLN A 35 -18.73 1.13 -21.41
N GLU A 36 -19.42 1.29 -22.54
CA GLU A 36 -18.88 1.96 -23.73
C GLU A 36 -18.54 3.45 -23.50
N VAL A 37 -19.44 4.20 -22.86
CA VAL A 37 -19.23 5.63 -22.56
C VAL A 37 -18.12 5.82 -21.53
N LEU A 38 -18.07 4.92 -20.55
CA LEU A 38 -17.00 4.90 -19.55
C LEU A 38 -15.64 4.62 -20.19
N ILE A 39 -15.54 3.61 -21.06
CA ILE A 39 -14.30 3.25 -21.76
C ILE A 39 -13.81 4.42 -22.62
N ALA A 40 -14.70 5.04 -23.40
CA ALA A 40 -14.31 6.17 -24.26
C ALA A 40 -13.73 7.34 -23.45
N SER A 41 -14.41 7.73 -22.37
CA SER A 41 -14.00 8.84 -21.50
C SER A 41 -12.72 8.50 -20.72
N LEU A 42 -12.57 7.25 -20.29
CA LEU A 42 -11.37 6.77 -19.61
C LEU A 42 -10.16 6.78 -20.54
N VAL A 43 -10.33 6.31 -21.78
CA VAL A 43 -9.27 6.33 -22.81
C VAL A 43 -8.83 7.77 -23.09
N GLU A 44 -9.77 8.70 -23.25
CA GLU A 44 -9.46 10.11 -23.45
C GLU A 44 -8.66 10.69 -22.27
N THR A 45 -9.08 10.41 -21.03
CA THR A 45 -8.39 10.87 -19.82
C THR A 45 -7.00 10.22 -19.67
N ALA A 46 -6.84 8.98 -20.15
CA ALA A 46 -5.58 8.24 -20.10
C ALA A 46 -4.55 8.68 -21.16
N LEU A 47 -4.97 9.44 -22.19
CA LEU A 47 -4.06 9.99 -23.19
C LEU A 47 -3.05 10.97 -22.56
N PRO A 48 -1.88 11.20 -23.22
CA PRO A 48 -0.86 12.12 -22.73
C PRO A 48 -1.38 13.50 -22.35
N GLU A 49 -2.29 14.07 -23.16
CA GLU A 49 -2.89 15.38 -22.91
C GLU A 49 -3.76 15.37 -21.64
N GLY A 50 -4.64 14.36 -21.49
CA GLY A 50 -5.48 14.21 -20.30
C GLY A 50 -4.65 14.07 -19.02
N ARG A 51 -3.60 13.23 -19.05
CA ARG A 51 -2.69 13.07 -17.91
C ARG A 51 -1.89 14.33 -17.60
N MET A 52 -1.43 15.04 -18.62
CA MET A 52 -0.73 16.31 -18.47
C MET A 52 -1.62 17.35 -17.81
N GLN A 53 -2.89 17.44 -18.21
CA GLN A 53 -3.86 18.35 -17.59
C GLN A 53 -4.11 18.01 -16.12
N THR A 54 -4.34 16.74 -15.78
CA THR A 54 -4.49 16.29 -14.39
C THR A 54 -3.26 16.64 -13.57
N ALA A 55 -2.06 16.31 -14.07
CA ALA A 55 -0.81 16.55 -13.35
C ALA A 55 -0.50 18.04 -13.22
N ALA A 56 -0.72 18.85 -14.25
CA ALA A 56 -0.54 20.29 -14.21
C ALA A 56 -1.47 20.93 -13.17
N ARG A 57 -2.74 20.52 -13.13
CA ARG A 57 -3.69 21.01 -12.13
C ARG A 57 -3.23 20.69 -10.70
N LEU A 58 -2.74 19.46 -10.46
CA LEU A 58 -2.21 19.08 -9.15
C LEU A 58 -0.91 19.82 -8.81
N LYS A 59 -0.01 20.01 -9.76
CA LYS A 59 1.27 20.73 -9.58
C LYS A 59 1.09 22.25 -9.37
N ASN A 60 0.00 22.84 -9.87
CA ASN A 60 -0.33 24.26 -9.70
C ASN A 60 -0.81 24.57 -8.27
N ASN A 61 0.08 24.47 -7.29
CA ASN A 61 -0.11 24.74 -5.86
C ASN A 61 -1.05 23.79 -5.09
N LEU A 62 -1.86 22.97 -5.76
CA LEU A 62 -2.73 22.03 -5.04
C LEU A 62 -1.93 21.02 -4.22
N LEU A 63 -0.83 20.48 -4.75
CA LEU A 63 0.05 19.61 -3.98
C LEU A 63 0.65 20.31 -2.76
N ASP A 64 1.16 21.52 -2.92
CA ASP A 64 1.76 22.27 -1.81
C ASP A 64 0.72 22.58 -0.71
N ILE A 65 -0.47 23.06 -1.12
CA ILE A 65 -1.59 23.33 -0.20
C ILE A 65 -2.04 22.04 0.48
N ASN A 66 -2.22 20.95 -0.27
CA ASN A 66 -2.68 19.68 0.28
C ASN A 66 -1.67 19.09 1.25
N SER A 67 -0.37 19.16 0.96
CA SER A 67 0.68 18.70 1.87
C SER A 67 0.73 19.54 3.15
N GLN A 68 0.56 20.87 3.05
CA GLN A 68 0.48 21.73 4.24
C GLN A 68 -0.78 21.47 5.07
N MET A 69 -1.93 21.28 4.43
CA MET A 69 -3.19 20.94 5.10
C MET A 69 -3.13 19.56 5.75
N ALA A 70 -2.51 18.57 5.08
CA ALA A 70 -2.24 17.26 5.63
C ALA A 70 -1.35 17.35 6.87
N TRP A 71 -0.37 18.25 6.89
CA TRP A 71 0.48 18.48 8.05
C TRP A 71 -0.33 18.99 9.24
N LEU A 72 -1.22 19.97 9.02
CA LEU A 72 -2.11 20.47 10.08
C LEU A 72 -3.03 19.37 10.63
N GLN A 73 -3.59 18.54 9.75
CA GLN A 73 -4.44 17.41 10.15
C GLN A 73 -3.64 16.35 10.93
N THR A 74 -2.45 16.01 10.48
CA THR A 74 -1.55 15.06 11.14
C THR A 74 -1.16 15.56 12.53
N LYS A 75 -0.76 16.84 12.63
CA LYS A 75 -0.42 17.49 13.89
C LYS A 75 -1.60 17.51 14.85
N SER A 76 -2.81 17.81 14.36
CA SER A 76 -4.02 17.77 15.18
C SER A 76 -4.30 16.37 15.72
N LEU A 77 -4.06 15.32 14.92
CA LEU A 77 -4.29 13.93 15.33
C LEU A 77 -3.29 13.47 16.40
N HIS A 78 -2.04 13.93 16.31
CA HIS A 78 -0.94 13.54 17.19
C HIS A 78 -0.64 14.55 18.31
N ASN A 79 -1.51 15.54 18.53
CA ASN A 79 -1.30 16.63 19.49
C ASN A 79 -1.09 16.21 20.95
N TYR A 80 -1.38 14.94 21.27
CA TYR A 80 -1.21 14.36 22.59
C TYR A 80 0.20 13.90 22.89
N ILE A 81 1.03 13.72 21.87
CA ILE A 81 2.43 13.38 22.04
C ILE A 81 3.18 14.71 22.15
N PRO A 82 3.57 15.13 23.37
CA PRO A 82 4.25 16.41 23.55
C PRO A 82 5.59 16.36 22.81
N ASN A 83 5.91 17.43 22.09
CA ASN A 83 7.16 17.59 21.35
C ASN A 83 7.46 16.46 20.36
N LEU A 84 6.42 15.85 19.76
CA LEU A 84 6.59 14.76 18.79
C LEU A 84 7.51 15.14 17.61
N LEU A 85 7.31 16.34 17.07
CA LEU A 85 8.15 16.91 16.03
C LEU A 85 8.29 18.40 16.27
N ASP A 86 9.49 18.92 16.09
CA ASP A 86 9.67 20.35 15.97
C ASP A 86 9.18 20.87 14.60
N PHE A 87 9.10 22.19 14.46
CA PHE A 87 8.62 22.81 13.23
C PHE A 87 9.51 22.50 12.01
N ASN A 88 10.82 22.43 12.19
CA ASN A 88 11.77 22.17 11.11
C ASN A 88 11.72 20.71 10.65
N GLU A 89 11.60 19.77 11.59
CA GLU A 89 11.41 18.34 11.31
C GLU A 89 10.11 18.11 10.55
N ALA A 90 9.00 18.69 11.02
CA ALA A 90 7.72 18.56 10.34
C ALA A 90 7.73 19.19 8.93
N LYS A 91 8.43 20.33 8.77
CA LYS A 91 8.64 20.96 7.46
C LYS A 91 9.42 20.04 6.51
N LYS A 92 10.53 19.45 6.96
CA LYS A 92 11.33 18.51 6.17
C LYS A 92 10.52 17.29 5.72
N ILE A 93 9.73 16.71 6.62
CA ILE A 93 8.84 15.58 6.29
C ILE A 93 7.82 16.01 5.22
N THR A 94 7.25 17.21 5.36
CA THR A 94 6.28 17.74 4.39
C THR A 94 6.90 17.98 3.01
N GLU A 95 8.09 18.59 2.97
CA GLU A 95 8.85 18.82 1.73
C GLU A 95 9.29 17.50 1.07
N SER A 96 9.67 16.52 1.87
CA SER A 96 10.03 15.20 1.37
C SER A 96 8.81 14.45 0.83
N ALA A 97 7.65 14.50 1.51
CA ALA A 97 6.40 13.95 1.00
C ALA A 97 6.00 14.60 -0.33
N LEU A 98 6.10 15.93 -0.41
CA LEU A 98 5.83 16.68 -1.65
C LEU A 98 6.73 16.21 -2.80
N THR A 99 8.00 15.93 -2.52
CA THR A 99 8.94 15.40 -3.52
C THR A 99 8.47 14.03 -4.03
N VAL A 100 8.01 13.13 -3.15
CA VAL A 100 7.42 11.83 -3.54
C VAL A 100 6.25 12.04 -4.52
N TYR A 101 5.31 12.94 -4.22
CA TYR A 101 4.17 13.18 -5.12
C TYR A 101 4.57 13.86 -6.43
N LYS A 102 5.59 14.72 -6.43
CA LYS A 102 6.10 15.33 -7.68
C LYS A 102 6.68 14.26 -8.61
N THR A 103 7.52 13.37 -8.07
CA THR A 103 8.06 12.21 -8.80
C THR A 103 6.95 11.28 -9.28
N LEU A 104 5.94 11.01 -8.44
CA LEU A 104 4.77 10.22 -8.84
C LEU A 104 4.07 10.79 -10.06
N LEU A 105 3.81 12.11 -10.07
CA LEU A 105 3.12 12.76 -11.18
C LEU A 105 3.95 12.80 -12.46
N GLU A 106 5.28 12.78 -12.37
CA GLU A 106 6.16 12.63 -13.53
C GLU A 106 6.01 11.23 -14.13
N ILE A 107 6.09 10.18 -13.31
CA ILE A 107 5.89 8.80 -13.75
C ILE A 107 4.48 8.60 -14.32
N TYR A 108 3.46 9.16 -13.67
CA TYR A 108 2.07 9.13 -14.14
C TYR A 108 1.93 9.69 -15.56
N GLN A 109 2.65 10.77 -15.89
CA GLN A 109 2.65 11.38 -17.22
C GLN A 109 3.44 10.55 -18.23
N GLU A 110 4.62 10.04 -17.85
CA GLU A 110 5.44 9.19 -18.72
C GLU A 110 4.70 7.91 -19.14
N GLN A 111 3.91 7.33 -18.23
CA GLN A 111 3.14 6.12 -18.51
C GLN A 111 2.07 6.33 -19.59
N ALA A 112 1.59 7.56 -19.80
CA ALA A 112 0.59 7.89 -20.82
C ALA A 112 1.07 7.54 -22.24
N LEU A 113 2.37 7.69 -22.51
CA LEU A 113 2.97 7.42 -23.81
C LEU A 113 2.91 5.92 -24.14
N TYR A 114 3.08 5.06 -23.14
CA TYR A 114 2.96 3.62 -23.30
C TYR A 114 1.50 3.20 -23.54
N THR A 115 0.55 3.76 -22.79
CA THR A 115 -0.89 3.49 -22.97
C THR A 115 -1.40 3.90 -24.35
N ALA A 116 -0.96 5.07 -24.86
CA ALA A 116 -1.36 5.57 -26.19
C ALA A 116 -0.90 4.66 -27.33
N ASN A 117 0.30 4.10 -27.23
CA ASN A 117 0.85 3.18 -28.23
C ASN A 117 0.17 1.80 -28.23
N LEU A 118 -0.45 1.41 -27.11
CA LEU A 118 -1.16 0.14 -27.01
C LEU A 118 -2.63 0.26 -27.42
N THR A 119 -3.30 1.33 -27.02
CA THR A 119 -4.70 1.63 -27.41
C THR A 119 -4.87 1.86 -28.92
N THR A 120 -3.80 2.24 -29.62
CA THR A 120 -3.78 2.33 -31.10
C THR A 120 -3.63 0.96 -31.79
N LYS A 121 -3.09 -0.06 -31.11
CA LYS A 121 -2.90 -1.42 -31.64
C LYS A 121 -4.08 -2.35 -31.39
N ILE A 122 -4.83 -2.12 -30.32
CA ILE A 122 -5.99 -2.95 -29.96
C ILE A 122 -7.23 -2.36 -30.65
N SER A 123 -7.93 -3.18 -31.44
CA SER A 123 -9.17 -2.75 -32.11
C SER A 123 -10.19 -2.29 -31.06
N ARG A 124 -10.70 -1.07 -31.20
CA ARG A 124 -11.62 -0.40 -30.24
C ARG A 124 -12.87 -1.22 -29.88
N ASN A 125 -13.19 -2.26 -30.66
CA ASN A 125 -14.42 -3.05 -30.52
C ASN A 125 -14.37 -4.18 -29.48
N TYR A 126 -13.21 -4.47 -28.84
CA TYR A 126 -13.08 -5.58 -27.88
C TYR A 126 -12.23 -5.28 -26.63
N LEU A 127 -11.96 -4.00 -26.32
CA LEU A 127 -11.15 -3.65 -25.14
C LEU A 127 -11.96 -3.84 -23.84
N HIS A 128 -11.52 -4.77 -22.99
CA HIS A 128 -11.95 -4.79 -21.60
C HIS A 128 -11.15 -3.77 -20.79
N ILE A 129 -11.78 -3.15 -19.80
CA ILE A 129 -11.12 -2.14 -18.97
C ILE A 129 -9.94 -2.75 -18.20
N GLU A 130 -10.06 -4.02 -17.79
CA GLU A 130 -8.96 -4.75 -17.16
C GLU A 130 -7.71 -4.82 -18.05
N ASP A 131 -7.87 -4.97 -19.37
CA ASP A 131 -6.74 -5.00 -20.30
C ASP A 131 -5.99 -3.68 -20.35
N ILE A 132 -6.73 -2.56 -20.21
CA ILE A 132 -6.13 -1.22 -20.09
C ILE A 132 -5.31 -1.16 -18.81
N PHE A 133 -5.85 -1.57 -17.67
CA PHE A 133 -5.10 -1.53 -16.40
C PHE A 133 -3.94 -2.51 -16.36
N PHE A 134 -4.06 -3.70 -16.93
CA PHE A 134 -2.93 -4.63 -17.05
C PHE A 134 -1.83 -4.07 -17.97
N ALA A 135 -2.18 -3.28 -18.98
CA ALA A 135 -1.19 -2.56 -19.76
C ALA A 135 -0.53 -1.42 -18.99
N GLU A 136 -1.32 -0.66 -18.23
CA GLU A 136 -0.82 0.49 -17.47
C GLU A 136 0.00 0.09 -16.24
N PHE A 137 -0.40 -0.98 -15.56
CA PHE A 137 0.15 -1.47 -14.30
C PHE A 137 0.74 -2.86 -14.42
N GLY A 138 1.00 -3.36 -15.63
CA GLY A 138 1.62 -4.65 -15.86
C GLY A 138 2.96 -4.81 -15.14
N THR A 139 3.50 -6.03 -15.12
CA THR A 139 4.73 -6.35 -14.39
C THR A 139 5.92 -5.45 -14.73
N LEU A 140 6.03 -4.96 -15.97
CA LEU A 140 7.09 -4.01 -16.33
C LEU A 140 6.84 -2.62 -15.70
N ALA A 141 5.62 -2.11 -15.82
CA ALA A 141 5.23 -0.81 -15.30
C ALA A 141 5.36 -0.73 -13.78
N ILE A 142 4.96 -1.77 -13.05
CA ILE A 142 5.11 -1.78 -11.59
C ILE A 142 6.57 -1.82 -11.15
N LYS A 143 7.43 -2.56 -11.88
CA LYS A 143 8.88 -2.58 -11.61
C LYS A 143 9.49 -1.20 -11.84
N GLU A 144 9.10 -0.54 -12.93
CA GLU A 144 9.58 0.80 -13.27
C GLU A 144 9.10 1.84 -12.25
N LEU A 145 7.82 1.77 -11.85
CA LEU A 145 7.24 2.61 -10.80
C LEU A 145 7.99 2.42 -9.47
N ALA A 146 8.22 1.18 -9.05
CA ALA A 146 8.99 0.85 -7.85
C ALA A 146 10.41 1.40 -7.93
N TYR A 147 11.12 1.12 -9.02
CA TYR A 147 12.49 1.55 -9.24
C TYR A 147 12.65 3.08 -9.24
N LYS A 148 11.77 3.81 -9.94
CA LYS A 148 11.85 5.28 -10.02
C LYS A 148 11.46 5.97 -8.72
N LEU A 149 10.52 5.41 -7.94
CA LEU A 149 10.11 5.99 -6.66
C LEU A 149 11.03 5.62 -5.50
N GLU A 150 11.73 4.48 -5.57
CA GLU A 150 12.53 3.94 -4.47
C GLU A 150 13.49 4.97 -3.84
N PRO A 151 14.31 5.74 -4.61
CA PRO A 151 15.21 6.72 -4.00
C PRO A 151 14.47 7.79 -3.19
N THR A 152 13.35 8.29 -3.70
CA THR A 152 12.56 9.33 -3.03
C THR A 152 11.81 8.77 -1.82
N LEU A 153 11.35 7.52 -1.88
CA LEU A 153 10.69 6.85 -0.76
C LEU A 153 11.67 6.48 0.36
N ILE A 154 12.90 6.06 0.02
CA ILE A 154 13.98 5.84 0.99
C ILE A 154 14.32 7.16 1.68
N ALA A 155 14.58 8.23 0.91
CA ALA A 155 14.88 9.54 1.47
C ALA A 155 13.74 10.09 2.35
N PHE A 156 12.49 9.82 1.97
CA PHE A 156 11.33 10.11 2.80
C PHE A 156 11.36 9.34 4.10
N GLN A 157 11.51 8.01 4.04
CA GLN A 157 11.58 7.19 5.25
C GLN A 157 12.73 7.60 6.16
N GLU A 158 13.93 7.87 5.65
CA GLU A 158 15.10 8.28 6.43
C GLU A 158 14.87 9.54 7.30
N GLN A 159 13.84 10.35 7.01
CA GLN A 159 13.48 11.48 7.86
C GLN A 159 13.15 11.06 9.30
N HIS A 160 12.62 9.86 9.55
CA HIS A 160 12.38 9.41 10.94
C HIS A 160 13.67 9.17 11.71
N MET A 161 14.73 8.67 11.05
CA MET A 161 16.04 8.44 11.67
C MET A 161 16.67 9.76 12.11
N ALA A 162 16.44 10.83 11.34
CA ALA A 162 16.88 12.18 11.71
C ALA A 162 16.13 12.73 12.94
N CYS A 163 14.86 12.37 13.12
CA CYS A 163 14.02 12.82 14.23
C CYS A 163 14.22 12.02 15.53
N LYS A 164 14.92 10.88 15.47
CA LYS A 164 15.24 10.01 16.62
C LYS A 164 14.01 9.55 17.43
N ASP A 165 12.81 9.62 16.86
CA ASP A 165 11.57 9.14 17.45
C ASP A 165 10.82 8.22 16.47
N TRP A 166 10.53 7.00 16.89
CA TRP A 166 9.76 6.03 16.10
C TRP A 166 8.34 6.50 15.82
N CYS A 167 7.75 7.37 16.66
CA CYS A 167 6.45 7.99 16.37
C CYS A 167 6.45 8.85 15.10
N THR A 168 7.63 9.31 14.67
CA THR A 168 7.75 10.05 13.42
C THR A 168 7.30 9.22 12.22
N LEU A 169 7.45 7.89 12.24
CA LEU A 169 6.91 7.02 11.18
C LEU A 169 5.38 7.02 11.14
N GLY A 170 4.73 6.99 12.30
CA GLY A 170 3.27 7.14 12.42
C GLY A 170 2.79 8.50 11.88
N PHE A 171 3.54 9.57 12.19
CA PHE A 171 3.30 10.90 11.64
C PHE A 171 3.44 10.91 10.11
N MET A 172 4.52 10.35 9.58
CA MET A 172 4.84 10.35 8.15
C MET A 172 3.81 9.56 7.33
N THR A 173 3.41 8.38 7.79
CA THR A 173 2.39 7.58 7.10
C THR A 173 1.02 8.27 7.16
N THR A 174 0.70 8.93 8.28
CA THR A 174 -0.52 9.75 8.42
C THR A 174 -0.51 10.97 7.49
N GLN A 175 0.65 11.61 7.34
CA GLN A 175 0.86 12.73 6.41
C GLN A 175 0.55 12.32 4.97
N LEU A 176 1.04 11.17 4.52
CA LEU A 176 0.72 10.63 3.20
C LEU A 176 -0.76 10.31 3.07
N LYS A 177 -1.36 9.65 4.06
CA LYS A 177 -2.80 9.35 4.08
C LYS A 177 -3.67 10.60 3.90
N PHE A 178 -3.41 11.66 4.66
CA PHE A 178 -4.17 12.91 4.52
C PHE A 178 -3.91 13.60 3.19
N THR A 179 -2.66 13.58 2.70
CA THR A 179 -2.33 14.14 1.39
C THR A 179 -3.07 13.38 0.27
N ASN A 180 -3.07 12.05 0.30
CA ASN A 180 -3.84 11.18 -0.62
C ASN A 180 -5.32 11.57 -0.63
N LYS A 181 -5.94 11.65 0.56
CA LYS A 181 -7.35 12.01 0.71
C LYS A 181 -7.65 13.38 0.10
N LEU A 182 -6.80 14.37 0.34
CA LEU A 182 -6.99 15.74 -0.18
C LEU A 182 -6.83 15.79 -1.70
N ILE A 183 -5.84 15.10 -2.27
CA ILE A 183 -5.67 14.98 -3.72
C ILE A 183 -6.90 14.31 -4.35
N LEU A 184 -7.31 13.15 -3.84
CA LEU A 184 -8.44 12.39 -4.38
C LEU A 184 -9.76 13.14 -4.27
N ASN A 185 -9.92 14.08 -3.33
CA ASN A 185 -11.13 14.90 -3.21
C ASN A 185 -11.20 16.05 -4.24
N GLN A 186 -10.10 16.37 -4.91
CA GLN A 186 -9.99 17.52 -5.82
C GLN A 186 -9.92 17.15 -7.31
N ILE A 187 -10.00 15.85 -7.63
CA ILE A 187 -9.95 15.34 -9.00
C ILE A 187 -11.29 14.68 -9.38
N THR A 188 -11.54 14.60 -10.68
CA THR A 188 -12.76 14.01 -11.25
C THR A 188 -12.78 12.49 -11.05
N PRO A 189 -13.95 11.83 -11.10
CA PRO A 189 -14.05 10.37 -10.96
C PRO A 189 -13.15 9.58 -11.92
N LEU A 190 -13.01 10.01 -13.18
CA LEU A 190 -12.14 9.35 -14.16
C LEU A 190 -10.66 9.50 -13.81
N GLU A 191 -10.26 10.68 -13.36
CA GLU A 191 -8.89 10.90 -12.87
C GLU A 191 -8.62 10.10 -11.59
N LYS A 192 -9.62 9.93 -10.70
CA LYS A 192 -9.47 9.04 -9.54
C LYS A 192 -9.19 7.61 -9.99
N ILE A 193 -9.93 7.11 -10.97
CA ILE A 193 -9.74 5.75 -11.50
C ILE A 193 -8.30 5.55 -11.99
N LEU A 194 -7.73 6.52 -12.71
CA LEU A 194 -6.38 6.44 -13.27
C LEU A 194 -5.25 6.72 -12.25
N LEU A 195 -5.48 7.66 -11.32
CA LEU A 195 -4.44 8.13 -10.39
C LEU A 195 -4.42 7.35 -9.07
N SER A 196 -5.56 6.81 -8.61
CA SER A 196 -5.62 6.06 -7.34
C SER A 196 -4.65 4.88 -7.28
N PRO A 197 -4.44 4.09 -8.34
CA PRO A 197 -3.42 3.04 -8.36
C PRO A 197 -2.01 3.53 -7.98
N TYR A 198 -1.57 4.68 -8.50
CA TYR A 198 -0.28 5.30 -8.18
C TYR A 198 -0.24 5.81 -6.74
N ILE A 199 -1.31 6.44 -6.29
CA ILE A 199 -1.43 6.98 -4.93
C ILE A 199 -1.43 5.86 -3.88
N ASN A 200 -2.19 4.79 -4.12
CA ASN A 200 -2.25 3.61 -3.27
C ASN A 200 -0.90 2.90 -3.23
N PHE A 201 -0.18 2.84 -4.36
CA PHE A 201 1.16 2.29 -4.42
C PHE A 201 2.13 2.98 -3.45
N ILE A 202 2.16 4.32 -3.39
CA ILE A 202 3.01 5.04 -2.42
C ILE A 202 2.62 4.69 -0.99
N GLU A 203 1.32 4.73 -0.67
CA GLU A 203 0.83 4.50 0.69
C GLU A 203 1.19 3.09 1.19
N GLU A 204 1.07 2.09 0.31
CA GLU A 204 1.49 0.73 0.62
C GLU A 204 3.01 0.61 0.68
N GLN A 205 3.77 1.13 -0.29
CA GLN A 205 5.22 0.94 -0.34
C GLN A 205 5.97 1.52 0.85
N VAL A 206 5.43 2.57 1.47
CA VAL A 206 6.05 3.16 2.66
C VAL A 206 5.86 2.27 3.91
N ALA A 207 4.91 1.35 3.92
CA ALA A 207 4.60 0.54 5.10
C ALA A 207 4.75 -0.98 4.87
N ILE A 208 4.53 -1.45 3.64
CA ILE A 208 4.31 -2.85 3.31
C ILE A 208 5.41 -3.34 2.35
N PRO A 209 6.16 -4.40 2.70
CA PRO A 209 7.34 -4.83 1.94
C PRO A 209 7.00 -5.70 0.71
N TRP A 210 5.96 -5.38 -0.06
CA TRP A 210 5.49 -6.24 -1.17
C TRP A 210 6.54 -6.47 -2.26
N GLN A 211 7.34 -5.46 -2.58
CA GLN A 211 8.46 -5.59 -3.51
C GLN A 211 9.50 -6.60 -3.01
N ARG A 212 9.82 -6.58 -1.71
CA ARG A 212 10.77 -7.52 -1.08
C ARG A 212 10.18 -8.93 -0.99
N VAL A 213 8.88 -9.08 -0.73
CA VAL A 213 8.17 -10.36 -0.81
C VAL A 213 8.34 -10.97 -2.21
N CYS A 214 8.12 -10.18 -3.26
CA CYS A 214 8.31 -10.64 -4.63
C CYS A 214 9.76 -11.06 -4.89
N ALA A 215 10.74 -10.25 -4.48
CA ALA A 215 12.16 -10.55 -4.68
C ALA A 215 12.65 -11.77 -3.89
N ALA A 216 12.19 -11.96 -2.65
CA ALA A 216 12.57 -13.08 -1.80
C ALA A 216 12.16 -14.44 -2.41
N SER A 217 11.11 -14.46 -3.24
CA SER A 217 10.69 -15.67 -3.96
C SER A 217 11.71 -16.20 -4.97
N ALA A 218 12.75 -15.43 -5.33
CA ALA A 218 13.81 -15.85 -6.25
C ALA A 218 14.55 -17.12 -5.79
N LYS A 219 14.57 -17.41 -4.48
CA LYS A 219 15.23 -18.58 -3.89
C LYS A 219 14.49 -19.90 -4.13
N TYR A 220 13.23 -19.84 -4.57
CA TYR A 220 12.34 -21.00 -4.61
C TYR A 220 11.96 -21.38 -6.03
N ASN A 221 11.87 -22.69 -6.27
CA ASN A 221 11.21 -23.22 -7.46
C ASN A 221 9.70 -23.09 -7.33
N ILE A 222 9.01 -22.97 -8.47
CA ILE A 222 7.55 -22.82 -8.54
C ILE A 222 6.76 -23.99 -7.93
N ASP A 223 7.37 -25.18 -7.87
CA ASP A 223 6.75 -26.39 -7.30
C ASP A 223 7.12 -26.60 -5.82
N SER A 224 7.88 -25.68 -5.22
CA SER A 224 8.26 -25.80 -3.82
C SER A 224 7.05 -25.51 -2.89
N PRO A 225 6.88 -26.24 -1.78
CA PRO A 225 5.77 -26.03 -0.86
C PRO A 225 5.70 -24.60 -0.29
N VAL A 226 6.85 -23.95 -0.10
CA VAL A 226 6.95 -22.57 0.37
C VAL A 226 6.40 -21.60 -0.66
N PHE A 227 6.83 -21.73 -1.92
CA PHE A 227 6.34 -20.86 -2.99
C PHE A 227 4.85 -21.07 -3.24
N THR A 228 4.40 -22.32 -3.37
CA THR A 228 2.98 -22.63 -3.61
C THR A 228 2.08 -22.06 -2.50
N LEU A 229 2.52 -22.12 -1.24
CA LEU A 229 1.82 -21.49 -0.13
C LEU A 229 1.67 -19.98 -0.34
N VAL A 230 2.78 -19.27 -0.58
CA VAL A 230 2.76 -17.81 -0.72
C VAL A 230 1.99 -17.38 -1.98
N GLU A 231 2.18 -18.08 -3.09
CA GLU A 231 1.45 -17.85 -4.35
C GLU A 231 -0.06 -17.99 -4.16
N GLN A 232 -0.50 -18.98 -3.38
CA GLN A 232 -1.92 -19.16 -3.05
C GLN A 232 -2.46 -18.06 -2.13
N MET A 233 -1.67 -17.62 -1.15
CA MET A 233 -2.16 -16.71 -0.10
C MET A 233 -2.10 -15.24 -0.50
N LEU A 234 -1.20 -14.85 -1.41
CA LEU A 234 -1.04 -13.45 -1.81
C LEU A 234 -2.33 -12.83 -2.40
N PRO A 235 -3.10 -13.51 -3.28
CA PRO A 235 -4.38 -13.00 -3.78
C PRO A 235 -5.49 -12.96 -2.71
N ALA A 236 -5.41 -13.82 -1.70
CA ALA A 236 -6.41 -13.90 -0.63
C ALA A 236 -6.20 -12.85 0.48
N ALA A 237 -5.06 -12.15 0.49
CA ALA A 237 -4.67 -11.26 1.58
C ALA A 237 -5.68 -10.13 1.83
N GLU A 238 -6.24 -9.55 0.77
CA GLU A 238 -7.23 -8.48 0.86
C GLU A 238 -8.55 -8.99 1.45
N GLU A 239 -9.02 -10.16 1.02
CA GLU A 239 -10.24 -10.79 1.54
C GLU A 239 -10.08 -11.19 3.01
N ILE A 240 -8.91 -11.73 3.39
CA ILE A 240 -8.54 -12.00 4.78
C ILE A 240 -8.62 -10.71 5.60
N ALA A 241 -7.98 -9.63 5.14
CA ALA A 241 -7.96 -8.35 5.84
C ALA A 241 -9.38 -7.80 6.04
N ASN A 242 -10.23 -7.83 5.01
CA ASN A 242 -11.63 -7.40 5.13
C ASN A 242 -12.41 -8.28 6.12
N THR A 243 -12.27 -9.61 6.03
CA THR A 243 -12.94 -10.55 6.92
C THR A 243 -12.55 -10.32 8.38
N VAL A 244 -11.26 -10.15 8.65
CA VAL A 244 -10.74 -9.88 9.99
C VAL A 244 -11.22 -8.51 10.49
N TYR A 245 -11.16 -7.48 9.65
CA TYR A 245 -11.66 -6.15 9.99
C TYR A 245 -13.13 -6.19 10.43
N TYR A 246 -14.01 -6.87 9.69
CA TYR A 246 -15.42 -6.97 10.09
C TYR A 246 -15.61 -7.72 11.40
N LYS A 247 -14.87 -8.81 11.64
CA LYS A 247 -14.86 -9.51 12.94
C LYS A 247 -14.43 -8.59 14.09
N LEU A 248 -13.48 -7.70 13.85
CA LEU A 248 -13.01 -6.73 14.85
C LEU A 248 -14.03 -5.65 15.13
N VAL A 249 -14.75 -5.17 14.11
CA VAL A 249 -15.87 -4.23 14.28
C VAL A 249 -16.97 -4.86 15.15
N GLU A 250 -17.28 -6.14 14.93
CA GLU A 250 -18.26 -6.88 15.73
C GLU A 250 -17.78 -7.12 17.17
N LEU A 251 -16.50 -7.45 17.36
CA LEU A 251 -15.94 -7.73 18.69
C LEU A 251 -15.71 -6.46 19.52
N PHE A 252 -15.41 -5.34 18.85
CA PHE A 252 -15.16 -4.05 19.49
C PHE A 252 -16.02 -2.93 18.91
N PRO A 253 -17.36 -3.01 19.00
CA PRO A 253 -18.27 -2.08 18.33
C PRO A 253 -18.13 -0.64 18.83
N ASN A 254 -17.64 -0.47 20.06
CA ASN A 254 -17.43 0.83 20.70
C ASN A 254 -15.95 1.26 20.69
N HIS A 255 -15.06 0.53 20.03
CA HIS A 255 -13.66 0.96 19.94
C HIS A 255 -13.55 2.22 19.09
N CYS A 256 -13.03 3.27 19.73
CA CYS A 256 -12.81 4.56 19.13
C CYS A 256 -11.33 4.91 19.29
N SER A 257 -10.65 5.08 18.16
CA SER A 257 -9.32 5.67 18.11
C SER A 257 -9.44 7.19 18.02
N ARG A 258 -8.31 7.91 18.04
CA ARG A 258 -8.28 9.35 17.77
C ARG A 258 -8.73 9.71 16.34
N SER A 259 -8.68 8.74 15.42
CA SER A 259 -9.19 8.89 14.05
C SER A 259 -10.70 8.58 13.94
N GLY A 260 -11.36 8.24 15.05
CA GLY A 260 -12.78 7.90 15.12
C GLY A 260 -13.04 6.43 15.44
N LEU A 261 -14.32 6.04 15.32
CA LEU A 261 -14.80 4.67 15.52
C LEU A 261 -14.17 3.72 14.50
N LEU A 262 -13.93 2.47 14.91
CA LEU A 262 -13.40 1.42 14.02
C LEU A 262 -14.22 1.28 12.74
N SER A 263 -15.55 1.42 12.83
CA SER A 263 -16.50 1.36 11.71
C SER A 263 -16.47 2.58 10.77
N THR A 264 -15.72 3.63 11.09
CA THR A 264 -15.62 4.83 10.24
C THR A 264 -14.81 4.50 8.98
N PRO A 265 -15.23 4.91 7.76
CA PRO A 265 -14.52 4.55 6.52
C PRO A 265 -13.02 4.89 6.52
N THR A 266 -12.63 6.01 7.12
CA THR A 266 -11.21 6.41 7.21
C THR A 266 -10.38 5.59 8.18
N VAL A 267 -11.02 4.98 9.19
CA VAL A 267 -10.37 4.06 10.13
C VAL A 267 -10.31 2.68 9.49
N ALA A 268 -11.41 2.23 8.87
CA ALA A 268 -11.49 1.00 8.08
C ALA A 268 -10.34 0.86 7.08
N HIS A 269 -10.11 1.90 6.26
CA HIS A 269 -9.01 1.92 5.28
C HIS A 269 -7.64 1.67 5.92
N SER A 270 -7.32 2.39 7.01
CA SER A 270 -6.03 2.20 7.71
C SER A 270 -5.95 0.84 8.39
N SER A 271 -7.04 0.37 8.98
CA SER A 271 -7.13 -0.94 9.62
C SER A 271 -6.88 -2.09 8.63
N ILE A 272 -7.51 -2.05 7.47
CA ILE A 272 -7.32 -3.04 6.40
C ILE A 272 -5.90 -2.99 5.84
N ARG A 273 -5.34 -1.78 5.65
CA ARG A 273 -3.93 -1.61 5.25
C ARG A 273 -2.98 -2.25 6.27
N ASP A 274 -3.21 -2.06 7.57
CA ASP A 274 -2.36 -2.62 8.62
C ASP A 274 -2.49 -4.15 8.68
N LEU A 275 -3.68 -4.71 8.45
CA LEU A 275 -3.87 -6.17 8.27
C LEU A 275 -3.09 -6.72 7.08
N ASN A 276 -3.09 -6.00 5.95
CA ASN A 276 -2.28 -6.35 4.79
C ASN A 276 -0.77 -6.24 5.08
N MET A 277 -0.36 -5.23 5.85
CA MET A 277 1.03 -5.07 6.29
C MET A 277 1.49 -6.29 7.09
N PHE A 278 0.72 -6.68 8.11
CA PHE A 278 0.99 -7.85 8.94
C PHE A 278 1.13 -9.13 8.10
N GLN A 279 0.22 -9.34 7.15
CA GLN A 279 0.30 -10.48 6.22
C GLN A 279 1.55 -10.44 5.33
N ALA A 280 1.92 -9.28 4.79
CA ALA A 280 3.11 -9.15 3.95
C ALA A 280 4.39 -9.50 4.71
N TYR A 281 4.52 -9.05 5.97
CA TYR A 281 5.64 -9.41 6.82
C TYR A 281 5.65 -10.90 7.17
N LEU A 282 4.50 -11.53 7.40
CA LEU A 282 4.41 -12.97 7.57
C LEU A 282 4.93 -13.73 6.34
N TRP A 283 4.50 -13.35 5.14
CA TRP A 283 4.97 -13.99 3.90
C TRP A 283 6.45 -13.72 3.62
N LEU A 284 6.93 -12.54 3.99
CA LEU A 284 8.35 -12.24 3.91
C LEU A 284 9.16 -13.14 4.84
N CYS A 285 8.72 -13.35 6.09
CA CYS A 285 9.36 -14.28 7.02
C CYS A 285 9.41 -15.71 6.48
N VAL A 286 8.31 -16.17 5.87
CA VAL A 286 8.21 -17.49 5.22
C VAL A 286 9.22 -17.64 4.08
N LEU A 287 9.36 -16.62 3.22
CA LEU A 287 10.28 -16.64 2.08
C LEU A 287 11.75 -16.37 2.45
N GLU A 288 12.00 -15.70 3.57
CA GLU A 288 13.37 -15.45 4.05
C GLU A 288 13.86 -16.49 5.05
N GLU A 289 12.99 -17.41 5.45
CA GLU A 289 13.23 -18.40 6.50
C GLU A 289 13.71 -17.76 7.81
N SER A 290 13.10 -16.63 8.17
CA SER A 290 13.54 -15.80 9.30
C SER A 290 12.39 -15.04 9.93
N LEU A 291 12.39 -14.90 11.26
CA LEU A 291 11.45 -14.04 11.99
C LEU A 291 11.90 -12.57 12.07
N ILE A 292 13.12 -12.25 11.62
CA ILE A 292 13.70 -10.90 11.67
C ILE A 292 12.75 -9.83 11.10
N PRO A 293 12.10 -10.02 9.93
CA PRO A 293 11.18 -9.01 9.40
C PRO A 293 10.05 -8.64 10.37
N ILE A 294 9.54 -9.60 11.14
CA ILE A 294 8.53 -9.30 12.16
C ILE A 294 9.17 -8.71 13.41
N GLU A 295 10.16 -9.40 13.98
CA GLU A 295 10.70 -9.08 15.31
C GLU A 295 11.48 -7.76 15.37
N GLN A 296 12.12 -7.36 14.27
CA GLN A 296 13.00 -6.18 14.22
C GLN A 296 12.49 -5.09 13.28
N GLU A 297 11.47 -5.35 12.46
CA GLU A 297 10.95 -4.32 11.55
C GLU A 297 9.48 -4.02 11.82
N LEU A 298 8.60 -5.04 11.81
CA LEU A 298 7.17 -4.81 12.03
C LEU A 298 6.86 -4.38 13.47
N VAL A 299 7.47 -5.01 14.47
CA VAL A 299 7.29 -4.62 15.88
C VAL A 299 7.66 -3.16 16.07
N ASP A 300 8.84 -2.72 15.62
CA ASP A 300 9.29 -1.34 15.75
C ASP A 300 8.36 -0.33 15.04
N LEU A 301 7.75 -0.73 13.92
CA LEU A 301 6.75 0.09 13.21
C LEU A 301 5.43 0.25 13.98
N VAL A 302 5.08 -0.71 14.83
CA VAL A 302 3.79 -0.80 15.51
C VAL A 302 3.88 -0.35 16.99
N MET A 303 5.08 -0.20 17.55
CA MET A 303 5.28 -0.14 19.01
C MET A 303 5.05 1.19 19.76
N GLU A 304 4.50 0.98 20.96
CA GLU A 304 4.46 1.68 22.27
C GLU A 304 4.00 3.13 22.48
N LYS A 305 4.19 4.08 21.56
CA LYS A 305 3.87 5.49 21.88
C LYS A 305 2.54 6.00 21.29
N LEU A 306 1.95 5.24 20.38
CA LEU A 306 0.56 5.44 19.96
C LEU A 306 -0.31 4.71 20.98
N GLU A 307 -1.25 5.38 21.66
CA GLU A 307 -2.12 4.85 22.74
C GLU A 307 -3.06 3.69 22.31
N VAL A 308 -2.70 2.90 21.28
CA VAL A 308 -3.38 1.67 20.94
C VAL A 308 -3.19 0.72 22.12
N LYS A 309 -4.30 0.43 22.83
CA LYS A 309 -4.29 -0.53 23.92
C LYS A 309 -3.75 -1.86 23.39
N TRP A 310 -2.59 -2.27 23.87
CA TRP A 310 -1.87 -3.47 23.45
C TRP A 310 -2.75 -4.74 23.41
N LYS A 311 -3.69 -4.84 24.35
CA LYS A 311 -4.69 -5.91 24.41
C LYS A 311 -5.54 -6.05 23.13
N ILE A 312 -5.84 -4.95 22.45
CA ILE A 312 -6.60 -4.96 21.19
C ILE A 312 -5.72 -5.47 20.05
N LEU A 313 -4.45 -5.08 20.03
CA LEU A 313 -3.49 -5.55 19.03
C LEU A 313 -3.23 -7.06 19.15
N GLN A 314 -3.11 -7.58 20.38
CA GLN A 314 -2.99 -9.02 20.63
C GLN A 314 -4.19 -9.79 20.09
N GLN A 315 -5.41 -9.33 20.40
CA GLN A 315 -6.64 -9.97 19.93
C GLN A 315 -6.79 -9.88 18.40
N TRP A 316 -6.41 -8.74 17.83
CA TRP A 316 -6.36 -8.55 16.39
C TRP A 316 -5.40 -9.52 15.72
N ASN A 317 -4.18 -9.65 16.24
CA ASN A 317 -3.17 -10.55 15.70
C ASN A 317 -3.65 -12.00 15.73
N GLN A 318 -4.24 -12.43 16.84
CA GLN A 318 -4.80 -13.79 16.94
C GLN A 318 -5.90 -14.04 15.91
N ILE A 319 -6.86 -13.12 15.76
CA ILE A 319 -7.96 -13.25 14.78
C ILE A 319 -7.40 -13.30 13.35
N LEU A 320 -6.39 -12.49 13.05
CA LEU A 320 -5.70 -12.51 11.75
C LEU A 320 -5.06 -13.88 11.50
N ILE A 321 -4.28 -14.39 12.45
CA ILE A 321 -3.61 -15.68 12.30
C ILE A 321 -4.61 -16.82 12.14
N ASP A 322 -5.68 -16.85 12.93
CA ASP A 322 -6.73 -17.87 12.83
C ASP A 322 -7.39 -17.86 11.44
N GLU A 323 -7.65 -16.66 10.91
CA GLU A 323 -8.24 -16.48 9.59
C GLU A 323 -7.29 -16.86 8.44
N ILE A 324 -5.99 -16.63 8.59
CA ILE A 324 -4.97 -17.10 7.65
C ILE A 324 -4.91 -18.63 7.67
N ILE A 325 -4.82 -19.24 8.85
CA ILE A 325 -4.70 -20.70 9.02
C ILE A 325 -5.94 -21.43 8.50
N SER A 326 -7.13 -20.81 8.59
CA SER A 326 -8.37 -21.40 8.06
C SER A 326 -8.38 -21.50 6.53
N ARG A 327 -7.72 -20.56 5.83
CA ARG A 327 -7.58 -20.54 4.36
C ARG A 327 -6.38 -21.33 3.83
N VAL A 328 -5.41 -21.65 4.69
CA VAL A 328 -4.23 -22.45 4.30
C VAL A 328 -4.58 -23.93 4.16
N LYS A 329 -4.20 -24.54 3.03
CA LYS A 329 -4.41 -25.98 2.80
C LYS A 329 -3.66 -26.81 3.86
N PRO A 330 -4.22 -27.96 4.30
CA PRO A 330 -3.64 -28.76 5.38
C PRO A 330 -2.16 -29.11 5.19
N GLU A 331 -1.74 -29.42 3.96
CA GLU A 331 -0.37 -29.78 3.60
C GLU A 331 0.65 -28.66 3.84
N HIS A 332 0.23 -27.39 3.77
CA HIS A 332 1.11 -26.23 3.95
C HIS A 332 1.13 -25.70 5.38
N LYS A 333 0.23 -26.16 6.26
CA LYS A 333 0.14 -25.66 7.65
C LYS A 333 1.43 -25.85 8.44
N LYS A 334 2.15 -26.96 8.20
CA LYS A 334 3.43 -27.24 8.87
C LYS A 334 4.53 -26.23 8.49
N VAL A 335 4.54 -25.77 7.24
CA VAL A 335 5.49 -24.75 6.76
C VAL A 335 5.22 -23.41 7.43
N LEU A 336 3.95 -23.07 7.62
CA LEU A 336 3.52 -21.77 8.14
C LEU A 336 3.64 -21.65 9.67
N LEU A 337 3.43 -22.76 10.39
CA LEU A 337 3.34 -22.81 11.85
C LEU A 337 4.43 -22.02 12.61
N PRO A 338 5.75 -22.18 12.33
CA PRO A 338 6.78 -21.46 13.07
C PRO A 338 6.66 -19.94 12.93
N TYR A 339 6.24 -19.46 11.76
CA TYR A 339 6.11 -18.02 11.49
C TYR A 339 4.86 -17.42 12.13
N THR A 340 3.74 -18.15 12.13
CA THR A 340 2.52 -17.70 12.83
C THR A 340 2.70 -17.68 14.34
N GLN A 341 3.43 -18.65 14.90
CA GLN A 341 3.76 -18.67 16.33
C GLN A 341 4.72 -17.54 16.70
N GLY A 342 5.77 -17.33 15.90
CA GLY A 342 6.70 -16.21 16.12
C GLY A 342 6.00 -14.86 16.02
N MET A 343 5.06 -14.70 15.10
CA MET A 343 4.25 -13.49 14.97
C MET A 343 3.36 -13.24 16.18
N ILE A 344 2.69 -14.28 16.72
CA ILE A 344 1.91 -14.15 17.96
C ILE A 344 2.83 -13.72 19.10
N GLN A 345 3.94 -14.43 19.30
CA GLN A 345 4.89 -14.16 20.38
C GLN A 345 5.52 -12.76 20.30
N ALA A 346 5.77 -12.24 19.10
CA ALA A 346 6.33 -10.91 18.91
C ALA A 346 5.40 -9.79 19.41
N PHE A 347 4.08 -10.00 19.33
CA PHE A 347 3.04 -9.05 19.74
C PHE A 347 2.38 -9.37 21.08
N ASP A 348 2.81 -10.45 21.76
CA ASP A 348 2.37 -10.81 23.10
C ASP A 348 3.23 -10.21 24.23
N ARG A 349 4.40 -9.64 23.88
CA ARG A 349 5.35 -8.97 24.81
C ARG A 349 4.76 -7.69 25.37
#